data_AF-A0A412G6H5-F1
#
_entry.id   AF-A0A412G6H5-F1
#
_cell.length_a   1.000
_cell.length_b   1.000
_cell.length_c   1.000
_cell.angle_alpha   90.00
_cell.angle_beta   90.00
_cell.angle_gamma   90.00
#
_symmetry.space_group_name_H-M   'P 1'
#
loop_
_entity.id
_entity.type
_entity.pdbx_description
1 polymer ?
#
loop_
_entity_poly.entity_id
_entity_poly.type
_entity_poly.pdbx_seq_one_letter_code
_entity_poly.pdbx_strand_id
1 'polypeptide(L)' 'MKVNITPHRPGQGGILCLPMLKNIPNGREGWKKTTCPICGCECWITPGHVEAMSKDPELKAACTECAIRSGNA' A
#
# COMPACT_ATOMS: atom_id res chain seq x y z
N MET A 1 21.68 12.86 3.22
CA MET A 1 21.26 11.82 2.25
C MET A 1 20.80 12.53 0.99
N LYS A 2 21.41 12.26 -0.16
CA LYS A 2 20.98 12.83 -1.45
C LYS A 2 20.07 11.79 -2.11
N VAL A 3 18.76 12.00 -2.07
CA VAL A 3 17.78 11.08 -2.67
C VAL A 3 17.43 11.60 -4.07
N ASN A 4 17.65 10.78 -5.09
CA ASN A 4 17.21 11.06 -6.44
C ASN A 4 15.75 10.63 -6.59
N ILE A 5 14.83 11.59 -6.51
CA ILE A 5 13.40 11.34 -6.65
C ILE A 5 13.04 11.47 -8.13
N THR A 6 12.58 10.38 -8.74
CA THR A 6 12.03 10.37 -10.10
C THR A 6 10.59 9.83 -10.07
N PRO A 7 9.72 10.24 -11.00
CA PRO A 7 8.38 9.67 -11.10
C PRO A 7 8.40 8.15 -11.29
N HIS A 8 7.45 7.46 -10.67
CA HIS A 8 7.21 6.02 -10.86
C HIS A 8 6.79 5.72 -12.30
N ARG A 9 7.19 4.55 -12.81
CA ARG A 9 6.77 3.99 -14.10
C ARG A 9 6.25 2.56 -13.89
N PRO A 10 5.21 2.13 -14.64
CA PRO A 10 4.74 0.76 -14.59
C PRO A 10 5.87 -0.25 -14.82
N GLY A 11 5.88 -1.36 -14.06
CA GLY A 11 6.94 -2.37 -14.15
C GLY A 11 8.19 -2.06 -13.32
N GLN A 12 8.15 -1.05 -12.44
CA GLN A 12 9.21 -0.83 -11.44
C GLN A 12 8.92 -1.54 -10.11
N GLY A 13 7.78 -2.23 -10.01
CA GLY A 13 7.29 -2.82 -8.78
C GLY A 13 7.00 -1.79 -7.69
N GLY A 14 7.15 -2.19 -6.44
CA GLY A 14 6.92 -1.34 -5.26
C GLY A 14 5.80 -1.85 -4.37
N ILE A 15 5.66 -1.23 -3.20
CA ILE A 15 4.67 -1.62 -2.19
C ILE A 15 3.77 -0.43 -1.88
N LEU A 16 2.49 -0.55 -2.21
CA LEU A 16 1.45 0.36 -1.78
C LEU A 16 1.18 0.17 -0.28
N CYS A 17 1.23 1.26 0.47
CA CYS A 17 0.97 1.27 1.90
C CYS A 17 -0.54 1.31 2.17
N LEU A 18 -1.08 0.21 2.69
CA LEU A 18 -2.45 0.12 3.12
C LEU A 18 -2.64 0.87 4.46
N PRO A 19 -3.65 1.76 4.56
CA PRO A 19 -4.04 2.37 5.82
C PRO A 19 -4.53 1.30 6.80
N MET A 20 -4.05 1.33 8.03
CA MET A 20 -4.37 0.31 9.03
C MET A 20 -5.65 0.66 9.77
N LEU A 21 -6.52 -0.33 10.00
CA LEU A 21 -7.81 -0.12 10.69
C LEU A 21 -7.61 0.44 12.10
N LYS A 22 -6.57 -0.03 12.83
CA LYS A 22 -6.23 0.46 14.18
C LYS A 22 -6.00 1.98 14.26
N ASN A 23 -5.58 2.61 13.16
CA ASN A 23 -5.32 4.05 13.09
C ASN A 23 -6.51 4.83 12.51
N ILE A 24 -7.37 4.17 11.73
CA ILE A 24 -8.53 4.77 11.06
C ILE A 24 -9.73 3.80 11.22
N PRO A 25 -10.36 3.75 12.41
CA PRO A 25 -11.36 2.71 12.71
C PRO A 25 -12.60 2.75 11.81
N ASN A 26 -12.98 3.94 11.34
CA ASN A 26 -14.20 4.16 10.56
C ASN A 26 -13.98 4.16 9.04
N GLY A 27 -12.71 4.11 8.58
CA GLY A 27 -12.39 4.26 7.16
C GLY A 27 -12.85 5.60 6.56
N ARG A 28 -13.05 5.62 5.24
CA ARG A 28 -13.63 6.74 4.47
C ARG A 28 -14.56 6.17 3.40
N GLU A 29 -15.36 7.04 2.78
CA GLU A 29 -16.24 6.63 1.68
C GLU A 29 -15.46 5.91 0.56
N GLY A 30 -16.03 4.80 0.09
CA GLY A 30 -15.43 3.96 -0.95
C GLY A 30 -14.27 3.06 -0.48
N TRP A 31 -13.82 3.16 0.77
CA TRP A 31 -12.80 2.27 1.31
C TRP A 31 -13.42 0.93 1.68
N LYS A 32 -12.69 -0.16 1.42
CA LYS A 32 -13.11 -1.52 1.76
C LYS A 32 -12.12 -2.15 2.73
N LYS A 33 -12.61 -2.95 3.67
CA LYS A 33 -11.74 -3.70 4.58
C LYS A 33 -10.93 -4.72 3.78
N THR A 34 -9.69 -4.92 4.20
CA THR A 34 -8.77 -5.93 3.68
C THR A 34 -7.81 -6.37 4.78
N THR A 35 -6.98 -7.37 4.53
CA THR A 35 -5.96 -7.84 5.46
C THR A 35 -4.58 -7.70 4.84
N CYS A 36 -3.59 -7.34 5.65
CA CYS A 36 -2.21 -7.31 5.18
C CYS A 36 -1.73 -8.74 4.85
N PRO A 37 -1.20 -9.00 3.64
CA PRO A 37 -0.76 -10.34 3.25
C PRO A 37 0.53 -10.80 3.98
N ILE A 38 1.21 -9.89 4.69
CA ILE A 38 2.46 -10.19 5.41
C ILE A 38 2.18 -10.54 6.88
N CYS A 39 1.37 -9.74 7.58
CA CYS A 39 1.15 -9.90 9.02
C CYS A 39 -0.30 -10.16 9.44
N GLY A 40 -1.25 -10.16 8.50
CA GLY A 40 -2.66 -10.46 8.76
C GLY A 40 -3.49 -9.34 9.40
N CYS A 41 -2.90 -8.19 9.72
CA CYS A 41 -3.65 -7.10 10.37
C CYS A 41 -4.73 -6.49 9.47
N GLU A 42 -5.82 -6.03 10.07
CA GLU A 42 -6.90 -5.35 9.35
C GLU A 42 -6.45 -3.99 8.81
N CYS A 43 -6.71 -3.77 7.53
CA CYS A 43 -6.36 -2.58 6.78
C CYS A 43 -7.53 -2.15 5.88
N TRP A 44 -7.32 -1.04 5.16
CA TRP A 44 -8.22 -0.52 4.15
C TRP A 44 -7.59 -0.62 2.76
N ILE A 45 -8.35 -1.10 1.79
CA ILE A 45 -8.07 -0.88 0.37
C ILE A 45 -8.91 0.31 -0.09
N THR A 46 -8.34 1.20 -0.90
CA THR A 46 -9.00 2.42 -1.38
C THR A 46 -9.23 2.34 -2.88
N PRO A 47 -10.13 3.16 -3.45
CA PRO A 47 -10.32 3.21 -4.90
C PRO A 47 -9.00 3.47 -5.67
N GLY A 48 -8.14 4.37 -5.15
CA GLY A 48 -6.84 4.67 -5.75
C GLY A 48 -5.86 3.48 -5.71
N HIS A 49 -5.91 2.63 -4.66
CA HIS A 49 -5.12 1.40 -4.65
C HIS A 49 -5.57 0.43 -5.75
N VAL A 50 -6.88 0.26 -5.90
CA VAL A 50 -7.46 -0.62 -6.93
C VAL A 50 -7.08 -0.12 -8.33
N GLU A 51 -7.18 1.18 -8.56
CA GLU A 51 -6.77 1.80 -9.82
C GLU A 51 -5.27 1.61 -10.11
N ALA A 52 -4.41 1.85 -9.12
CA ALA A 52 -2.97 1.69 -9.27
C ALA A 52 -2.57 0.24 -9.59
N MET A 53 -3.10 -0.73 -8.84
CA MET A 53 -2.82 -2.15 -9.08
C MET A 53 -3.39 -2.65 -10.41
N SER A 54 -4.48 -2.05 -10.91
CA SER A 54 -5.02 -2.36 -12.24
C SER A 54 -4.08 -1.88 -13.36
N LYS A 55 -3.40 -0.74 -13.16
CA LYS A 55 -2.46 -0.15 -14.12
C LYS A 55 -1.06 -0.77 -14.09
N ASP A 56 -0.66 -1.32 -12.94
CA ASP A 56 0.67 -1.91 -12.74
C ASP A 56 0.57 -3.18 -11.87
N PRO A 57 0.48 -4.37 -12.49
CA PRO A 57 0.37 -5.65 -11.78
C PRO A 57 1.59 -6.01 -10.93
N GLU A 58 2.74 -5.34 -11.12
CA GLU A 58 3.93 -5.57 -10.28
C GLU A 58 3.85 -4.86 -8.93
N LEU A 59 2.89 -3.94 -8.76
CA LEU A 59 2.63 -3.32 -7.45
C LEU A 59 2.09 -4.36 -6.48
N LYS A 60 2.74 -4.44 -5.32
CA LYS A 60 2.25 -5.19 -4.17
C LYS A 60 1.57 -4.24 -3.20
N ALA A 61 0.77 -4.76 -2.28
CA ALA A 61 0.17 -3.98 -1.21
C ALA A 61 0.42 -4.64 0.15
N ALA A 62 0.75 -3.85 1.16
CA ALA A 62 0.94 -4.31 2.53
C ALA A 62 0.54 -3.21 3.52
N CYS A 63 0.33 -3.54 4.78
CA CYS A 63 0.13 -2.49 5.79
C CYS A 63 1.34 -1.56 5.83
N THR A 64 1.09 -0.29 6.20
CA THR A 64 2.13 0.75 6.25
C THR A 64 3.37 0.28 7.03
N GLU A 65 3.19 -0.43 8.15
CA GLU A 65 4.29 -0.94 8.97
C GLU A 65 5.12 -2.05 8.29
N CYS A 66 4.48 -2.95 7.53
CA CYS A 66 5.19 -3.98 6.78
C CYS A 66 5.89 -3.37 5.56
N ALA A 67 5.24 -2.46 4.84
CA ALA A 67 5.82 -1.78 3.70
C ALA A 67 7.11 -1.01 4.06
N ILE A 68 7.08 -0.25 5.17
CA ILE A 68 8.26 0.49 5.64
C ILE A 68 9.38 -0.46 6.07
N ARG A 69 9.05 -1.56 6.77
CA ARG A 69 10.06 -2.56 7.16
C ARG A 69 10.72 -3.22 5.94
N SER A 70 9.96 -3.50 4.89
CA SER A 70 10.50 -4.05 3.64
C SER A 70 11.41 -3.08 2.88
N GLY A 71 11.29 -1.77 3.10
CA GLY A 71 12.18 -0.76 2.50
C GLY A 71 13.53 -0.57 3.20
N ASN A 72 13.76 -1.24 4.33
CA ASN A 72 15.03 -1.21 5.08
C ASN A 72 15.97 -2.37 4.73
N ALA A 73 15.80 -3.00 3.56
CA ALA A 73 16.62 -4.12 3.09
C ALA A 73 17.59 -3.66 1.98
#